data_AF-A0A6B3FX76-F1
#
_entry.id   AF-A0A6B3FX76-F1
#
_cell.length_a   1.000
_cell.length_b   1.000
_cell.length_c   1.000
_cell.angle_alpha   90.00
_cell.angle_beta   90.00
_cell.angle_gamma   90.00
#
_symmetry.space_group_name_H-M   'P 1'
#
loop_
_entity.id
_entity.type
_entity.pdbx_description
1 polymer ?
#
loop_
_entity_poly.entity_id
_entity_poly.type
_entity_poly.pdbx_seq_one_letter_code
_entity_poly.pdbx_strand_id
1 'polypeptide(L)' 'ELRPGRAADPLTELLAERHGVHVVQAAPGRTADARRYDPDTGLLFLSPWLSDGQRAFQLATQLAFLEQR' A
#
# COMPACT_ATOMS: atom_id res chain seq x y z
N GLU A 1 15.17 0.82 -5.57
CA GLU A 1 15.93 1.24 -4.36
C GLU A 1 15.02 2.10 -3.47
N LEU A 2 15.00 1.88 -2.16
CA LEU A 2 14.20 2.71 -1.23
C LEU A 2 14.94 4.03 -0.95
N ARG A 3 14.28 5.15 -1.20
CA ARG A 3 14.81 6.50 -0.91
C ARG A 3 13.80 7.32 -0.12
N PRO A 4 14.22 8.14 0.85
CA PRO A 4 13.33 9.07 1.54
C PRO A 4 12.52 9.90 0.52
N GLY A 5 11.21 10.00 0.72
CA GLY A 5 10.29 10.69 -0.21
C GLY A 5 9.99 9.98 -1.52
N ARG A 6 10.61 8.83 -1.83
CA ARG A 6 10.34 8.01 -3.03
C ARG A 6 10.23 6.52 -2.76
N ALA A 7 9.99 6.15 -1.50
CA ALA A 7 9.92 4.74 -1.09
C ALA A 7 8.63 4.04 -1.53
N ALA A 8 7.58 4.78 -1.89
CA ALA A 8 6.28 4.20 -2.17
C ALA A 8 6.25 3.32 -3.43
N ASP A 9 6.97 3.69 -4.49
CA ASP A 9 6.98 2.94 -5.74
C ASP A 9 7.69 1.59 -5.62
N PRO A 10 8.94 1.49 -5.10
CA PRO A 10 9.58 0.19 -4.88
C PRO A 10 8.83 -0.69 -3.87
N LEU A 11 8.12 -0.12 -2.90
CA LEU A 11 7.25 -0.90 -2.01
C LEU A 11 6.01 -1.44 -2.74
N THR A 12 5.46 -0.69 -3.69
CA THR A 12 4.35 -1.12 -4.53
C THR A 12 4.77 -2.28 -5.43
N GLU A 13 5.93 -2.17 -6.08
CA GLU A 13 6.52 -3.25 -6.89
C GLU A 13 6.73 -4.51 -6.05
N LEU A 14 7.32 -4.36 -4.86
CA LEU A 14 7.60 -5.49 -3.98
C LEU A 14 6.34 -6.25 -3.54
N LEU A 15 5.27 -5.50 -3.21
CA LEU A 15 3.96 -6.08 -2.87
C LEU A 15 3.36 -6.87 -4.05
N ALA A 16 3.48 -6.35 -5.27
CA ALA A 16 2.98 -7.02 -6.47
C ALA A 16 3.80 -8.27 -6.78
N GLU A 17 5.13 -8.15 -6.81
CA GLU A 17 6.03 -9.23 -7.21
C GLU A 17 6.08 -10.39 -6.23
N ARG A 18 6.07 -10.11 -4.92
CA ARG A 18 6.22 -11.16 -3.89
C ARG A 18 4.91 -11.72 -3.37
N HIS A 19 3.86 -10.89 -3.36
CA HIS A 19 2.61 -11.24 -2.69
C HIS A 19 1.39 -11.14 -3.59
N GLY A 20 1.53 -10.76 -4.87
CA GLY A 20 0.40 -10.57 -5.78
C GLY A 20 -0.55 -9.46 -5.34
N VAL A 21 -0.07 -8.52 -4.51
CA VAL A 21 -0.88 -7.43 -3.98
C VAL A 21 -0.76 -6.19 -4.86
N HIS A 22 -1.88 -5.75 -5.42
CA HIS A 22 -1.94 -4.59 -6.30
C HIS A 22 -2.48 -3.36 -5.57
N VAL A 23 -1.71 -2.28 -5.61
CA VAL A 23 -2.05 -1.01 -4.96
C VAL A 23 -2.95 -0.19 -5.87
N VAL A 24 -4.10 0.23 -5.34
CA VAL A 24 -5.07 1.06 -6.06
C VAL A 24 -5.48 2.26 -5.21
N GLN A 25 -5.78 3.38 -5.84
CA GLN A 25 -6.32 4.54 -5.14
C GLN A 25 -7.81 4.32 -4.83
N ALA A 26 -8.22 4.56 -3.59
CA ALA A 26 -9.61 4.49 -3.20
C ALA A 26 -10.43 5.63 -3.85
N ALA A 27 -11.70 5.35 -4.17
CA ALA A 27 -12.61 6.38 -4.66
C ALA A 27 -12.86 7.46 -3.58
N PRO A 28 -12.91 8.75 -3.95
CA PRO A 28 -13.28 9.81 -3.02
C PRO A 28 -14.64 9.50 -2.36
N GLY A 29 -14.69 9.49 -1.03
CA GLY A 29 -15.90 9.22 -0.26
C GLY A 29 -16.16 7.74 0.09
N ARG A 30 -15.33 6.78 -0.35
CA ARG A 30 -15.51 5.36 0.00
C ARG A 30 -14.85 4.90 1.30
N THR A 31 -13.85 5.59 1.85
CA THR A 31 -13.23 5.19 3.15
C THR A 31 -12.62 6.39 3.88
N ALA A 32 -12.76 6.45 5.21
CA ALA A 32 -11.93 7.29 6.07
C ALA A 32 -10.54 6.66 6.33
N ASP A 33 -10.40 5.37 6.03
CA ASP A 33 -9.18 4.61 6.30
C ASP A 33 -8.04 5.02 5.38
N ALA A 34 -6.84 5.14 5.95
CA ALA A 34 -5.62 5.37 5.19
C ALA A 34 -5.30 4.20 4.23
N ARG A 35 -5.64 2.98 4.62
CA ARG A 35 -5.34 1.74 3.90
C ARG A 35 -6.42 0.70 4.19
N ARG A 36 -6.90 0.00 3.15
CA ARG A 36 -7.75 -1.19 3.26
C ARG A 36 -7.19 -2.30 2.38
N TYR A 37 -6.82 -3.43 2.97
CA TYR A 37 -6.42 -4.62 2.23
C TYR A 37 -7.59 -5.58 2.07
N ASP A 38 -7.78 -6.08 0.86
CA ASP A 38 -8.81 -7.02 0.48
C ASP A 38 -8.13 -8.35 0.07
N PRO A 39 -8.07 -9.35 0.96
CA PRO A 39 -7.29 -10.58 0.73
C PRO A 39 -7.90 -11.48 -0.35
N ASP A 40 -9.21 -11.37 -0.60
CA ASP A 40 -9.91 -12.19 -1.60
C ASP A 40 -9.55 -11.75 -3.02
N THR A 41 -9.28 -10.44 -3.20
CA THR A 41 -8.95 -9.84 -4.51
C THR A 41 -7.47 -9.49 -4.67
N GLY A 42 -6.69 -9.51 -3.60
CA GLY A 42 -5.30 -9.05 -3.61
C GLY A 42 -5.17 -7.54 -3.80
N LEU A 43 -6.21 -6.76 -3.50
CA LEU A 43 -6.19 -5.31 -3.69
C LEU A 43 -5.86 -4.57 -2.40
N LEU A 44 -4.92 -3.64 -2.48
CA LEU A 44 -4.62 -2.69 -1.42
C LEU A 44 -5.11 -1.29 -1.81
N PHE A 45 -6.21 -0.87 -1.22
CA PHE A 45 -6.78 0.45 -1.42
C PHE A 45 -6.06 1.45 -0.52
N LEU A 46 -5.52 2.52 -1.10
CA LEU A 46 -4.95 3.65 -0.38
C LEU A 46 -5.79 4.91 -0.53
N SER A 47 -5.92 5.67 0.55
CA SER A 47 -6.58 6.96 0.51
C SER A 47 -5.87 7.92 -0.46
N PRO A 48 -6.59 8.69 -1.28
CA PRO A 48 -6.00 9.68 -2.18
C PRO A 48 -5.38 10.87 -1.45
N TRP A 49 -5.62 11.01 -0.14
CA TRP A 49 -5.20 12.15 0.67
C TRP A 49 -3.89 11.95 1.42
N LEU A 50 -3.20 10.82 1.19
CA LEU A 50 -1.93 10.53 1.85
C LEU A 50 -0.79 11.32 1.20
N SER A 51 0.06 11.91 2.04
CA SER A 51 1.38 12.36 1.61
C SER A 51 2.27 11.18 1.20
N ASP A 52 3.35 11.43 0.47
CA ASP A 52 4.30 10.38 0.03
C ASP A 52 4.87 9.57 1.20
N GLY A 53 5.18 10.23 2.32
CA GLY A 53 5.66 9.56 3.54
C GLY A 53 4.61 8.65 4.16
N GLN A 54 3.36 9.11 4.22
CA GLN A 54 2.24 8.30 4.71
C GLN A 54 1.98 7.13 3.78
N ARG A 55 1.97 7.33 2.46
CA ARG A 55 1.82 6.27 1.45
C ARG A 55 2.90 5.20 1.64
N ALA A 56 4.17 5.60 1.73
CA ALA A 56 5.27 4.66 1.98
C ALA A 56 5.10 3.88 3.29
N PHE A 57 4.71 4.56 4.38
CA PHE A 57 4.49 3.91 5.68
C PHE A 57 3.35 2.87 5.62
N GLN A 58 2.23 3.20 4.96
CA GLN A 58 1.10 2.29 4.79
C GLN A 58 1.48 1.05 3.98
N LEU A 59 2.25 1.22 2.91
CA LEU A 59 2.74 0.11 2.08
C LEU A 59 3.70 -0.79 2.86
N ALA A 60 4.68 -0.20 3.56
CA ALA A 60 5.63 -0.96 4.38
C ALA A 60 4.93 -1.73 5.51
N THR A 61 3.92 -1.12 6.14
CA THR A 61 3.10 -1.78 7.17
C THR A 61 2.36 -2.99 6.60
N GLN A 62 1.79 -2.85 5.39
CA GLN A 62 1.10 -3.97 4.75
C GLN A 62 2.06 -5.11 4.41
N LEU A 63 3.23 -4.79 3.87
CA LEU A 63 4.27 -5.77 3.57
C LEU A 63 4.67 -6.53 4.84
N ALA A 64 4.94 -5.83 5.94
CA ALA A 64 5.26 -6.46 7.21
C ALA A 64 4.16 -7.43 7.70
N PHE A 65 2.87 -7.08 7.53
CA PHE A 65 1.77 -7.98 7.88
C PHE A 65 1.68 -9.23 7.00
N LEU A 66 2.18 -9.19 5.76
CA LEU A 66 2.19 -10.34 4.87
C LEU A 66 3.40 -11.24 5.14
N GLU A 67 4.53 -10.66 5.56
CA GLU A 67 5.77 -11.41 5.83
C GLU A 67 5.86 -11.97 7.26
N GLN A 68 5.12 -11.42 8.24
CA GLN A 68 5.14 -11.88 9.64
C GLN A 68 4.01 -12.87 10.02
N ARG A 69 3.32 -13.46 9.04
CA ARG A 69 2.32 -14.51 9.30
C ARG A 69 2.92 -15.91 9.38
#